data_AF-A0A357NE32-F1
#
_entry.id   AF-A0A357NE32-F1
#
_cell.length_a   1.000
_cell.length_b   1.000
_cell.length_c   1.000
_cell.angle_alpha   90.00
_cell.angle_beta   90.00
_cell.angle_gamma   90.00
#
_symmetry.space_group_name_H-M   'P 1'
#
loop_
_entity.id
_entity.type
_entity.pdbx_description
1 polymer ?
#
loop_
_entity_poly.entity_id
_entity_poly.type
_entity_poly.pdbx_seq_one_letter_code
_entity_poly.pdbx_strand_id
1 'polypeptide(L)'
;GWVSGKLEEEKMRRLIRQGFQQVEAHVEDGITSPHFVSYAGATDNIDRSVLIGKKNINLNIAMRHHSTEDRTYVTAASPIITCEY
;
A
#
# COMPACT_ATOMS: atom_id res chain seq x y z
N GLY A 1 -3.98 9.67 3.75
CA GLY A 1 -5.40 9.95 4.08
C GLY A 1 -5.91 8.95 5.10
N TRP A 2 -7.17 9.01 5.53
CA TRP A 2 -7.74 8.02 6.46
C TRP A 2 -9.25 7.84 6.26
N VAL A 3 -9.76 6.71 6.75
CA VAL A 3 -11.20 6.42 6.89
C VAL A 3 -11.53 6.06 8.33
N SER A 4 -12.76 6.31 8.77
CA SER A 4 -13.20 5.98 10.12
C SER A 4 -13.32 4.46 10.30
N GLY A 5 -12.95 3.99 11.48
CA GLY A 5 -13.11 2.62 11.92
C GLY A 5 -12.05 1.64 11.41
N LYS A 6 -12.14 0.42 11.93
CA LYS A 6 -11.42 -0.74 11.40
C LYS A 6 -12.08 -1.23 10.12
N LEU A 7 -11.28 -1.36 9.07
CA LEU A 7 -11.69 -2.08 7.88
C LEU A 7 -11.36 -3.57 8.01
N GLU A 8 -12.25 -4.40 7.48
CA GLU A 8 -11.96 -5.83 7.30
C GLU A 8 -10.74 -6.01 6.39
N GLU A 9 -9.90 -7.00 6.71
CA GLU A 9 -8.66 -7.28 5.98
C GLU A 9 -8.90 -7.47 4.48
N GLU A 10 -9.93 -8.25 4.13
CA GLU A 10 -10.29 -8.48 2.73
C GLU A 10 -10.71 -7.20 2.01
N LYS A 11 -11.38 -6.29 2.72
CA LYS A 11 -11.78 -4.99 2.18
C LYS A 11 -10.56 -4.11 1.96
N MET A 12 -9.60 -4.08 2.89
CA MET A 12 -8.34 -3.35 2.72
C MET A 12 -7.54 -3.90 1.53
N ARG A 13 -7.40 -5.22 1.44
CA ARG A 13 -6.73 -5.91 0.32
C ARG A 13 -7.36 -5.55 -1.03
N ARG A 14 -8.69 -5.56 -1.11
CA ARG A 14 -9.42 -5.18 -2.34
C ARG A 14 -9.19 -3.73 -2.72
N LEU A 15 -9.26 -2.81 -1.75
CA LEU A 15 -9.06 -1.37 -1.99
C LEU A 15 -7.65 -1.06 -2.47
N ILE A 16 -6.62 -1.66 -1.86
CA ILE A 16 -5.24 -1.49 -2.33
C ILE A 16 -5.09 -1.99 -3.77
N ARG A 17 -5.60 -3.19 -4.09
CA ARG A 17 -5.52 -3.73 -5.45
C ARG A 17 -6.23 -2.84 -6.47
N GLN A 18 -7.39 -2.29 -6.11
CA GLN A 18 -8.08 -1.31 -6.95
C GLN A 18 -7.23 -0.04 -7.15
N GLY A 19 -6.55 0.44 -6.09
CA GLY A 19 -5.61 1.56 -6.19
C GLY A 19 -4.47 1.29 -7.17
N PHE A 20 -3.83 0.12 -7.08
CA PHE A 20 -2.81 -0.31 -8.04
C PHE A 20 -3.34 -0.38 -9.47
N GLN A 21 -4.54 -0.93 -9.67
CA GLN A 21 -5.18 -0.99 -11.00
C GLN A 21 -5.44 0.40 -11.58
N GLN A 22 -5.88 1.36 -10.76
CA GLN A 22 -6.18 2.72 -11.23
C GLN A 22 -4.94 3.50 -11.68
N VAL A 23 -3.76 3.15 -11.18
CA VAL A 23 -2.50 3.76 -11.60
C VAL A 23 -1.70 2.86 -12.56
N GLU A 24 -2.36 1.83 -13.11
CA GLU A 24 -1.77 0.88 -14.05
C GLU A 24 -0.48 0.25 -13.51
N ALA A 25 -0.46 -0.05 -12.21
CA ALA A 25 0.68 -0.64 -11.52
C ALA A 25 0.53 -2.16 -11.38
N HIS A 26 1.62 -2.87 -11.65
CA HIS A 26 1.78 -4.28 -11.34
C HIS A 26 2.19 -4.46 -9.87
N VAL A 27 1.55 -5.39 -9.18
CA VAL A 27 1.89 -5.73 -7.78
C VAL A 27 3.03 -6.74 -7.78
N GLU A 28 4.17 -6.37 -7.19
CA GLU A 28 5.36 -7.20 -7.10
C GLU A 28 5.45 -7.97 -5.77
N ASP A 29 5.01 -7.33 -4.67
CA ASP A 29 5.07 -7.91 -3.34
C ASP A 29 3.95 -7.40 -2.44
N GLY A 30 3.64 -8.14 -1.38
CA GLY A 30 2.62 -7.73 -0.42
C GLY A 30 2.67 -8.50 0.88
N ILE A 31 2.41 -7.78 1.97
CA ILE A 31 2.22 -8.31 3.31
C ILE A 31 0.80 -8.01 3.78
N THR A 32 0.19 -8.98 4.45
CA THR A 32 -1.16 -8.89 4.98
C THR A 32 -1.16 -9.40 6.42
N SER A 33 -1.84 -8.66 7.29
CA SER A 33 -1.96 -8.90 8.71
C SER A 33 -3.33 -8.40 9.21
N PRO A 34 -3.85 -8.88 10.35
CA PRO A 34 -5.17 -8.47 10.85
C PRO A 34 -5.35 -6.97 11.12
N HIS A 35 -4.26 -6.20 11.19
CA HIS A 35 -4.26 -4.77 11.49
C HIS A 35 -3.67 -3.90 10.38
N PHE A 36 -2.98 -4.48 9.41
CA PHE A 36 -2.39 -3.74 8.31
C PHE A 36 -2.20 -4.59 7.06
N VAL A 37 -2.22 -3.92 5.92
CA VAL A 37 -1.86 -4.46 4.61
C VAL A 37 -0.88 -3.49 3.96
N SER A 38 0.14 -4.00 3.28
CA SER A 38 1.07 -3.18 2.51
C SER A 38 1.48 -3.92 1.26
N TYR A 39 1.40 -3.23 0.12
CA TYR A 39 1.72 -3.78 -1.18
C TYR A 39 2.70 -2.87 -1.90
N ALA A 40 3.69 -3.47 -2.53
CA ALA A 40 4.71 -2.81 -3.31
C ALA A 40 4.61 -3.25 -4.76
N GLY A 41 4.89 -2.34 -5.69
CA GLY A 41 4.81 -2.64 -7.10
C GLY A 41 5.45 -1.58 -7.98
N ALA A 42 5.21 -1.75 -9.27
CA ALA A 42 5.78 -0.96 -10.33
C ALA A 42 4.71 -0.46 -11.30
N THR A 43 4.83 0.78 -11.74
CA THR A 43 4.08 1.33 -12.89
C THR A 43 5.04 2.05 -13.83
N ASP A 44 4.77 2.00 -15.13
CA ASP A 44 5.54 2.76 -16.12
C ASP A 44 5.27 4.28 -16.03
N ASN A 45 4.26 4.68 -15.24
CA ASN A 45 3.90 6.08 -15.02
C ASN A 45 4.84 6.81 -14.02
N ILE A 46 5.82 6.11 -13.42
CA ILE A 46 6.78 6.68 -12.47
C ILE A 46 8.21 6.28 -12.88
N ASP A 47 8.97 7.24 -13.39
CA ASP A 47 10.34 7.02 -13.89
C ASP A 47 11.31 6.49 -12.82
N ARG A 48 11.14 6.93 -11.57
CA ARG A 48 12.08 6.63 -10.49
C ARG A 48 11.66 5.36 -9.74
N SER A 49 12.48 4.32 -9.84
CA SER A 49 12.32 3.07 -9.09
C SER A 49 13.51 2.78 -8.17
N VAL A 50 13.29 1.88 -7.21
CA VAL A 50 14.32 1.29 -6.36
C VAL A 50 14.32 -0.22 -6.60
N LEU A 51 15.50 -0.78 -6.82
CA LEU A 51 15.68 -2.23 -6.94
C LEU A 51 15.72 -2.86 -5.54
N ILE A 52 14.75 -3.70 -5.22
CA ILE A 52 14.70 -4.47 -3.98
C ILE A 52 14.79 -5.95 -4.34
N GLY A 53 15.94 -6.56 -4.05
CA GLY A 53 16.26 -7.91 -4.51
C GLY A 53 16.35 -7.96 -6.05
N LYS A 54 15.34 -8.57 -6.69
CA LYS A 54 15.22 -8.66 -8.15
C LYS A 54 13.99 -7.91 -8.70
N LYS A 55 13.28 -7.16 -7.85
CA LYS A 55 12.04 -6.47 -8.17
C LYS A 55 12.31 -4.98 -8.24
N ASN A 56 11.88 -4.33 -9.32
CA ASN A 56 11.85 -2.87 -9.40
C ASN A 56 10.57 -2.39 -8.73
N ILE A 57 10.70 -1.50 -7.76
CA ILE A 57 9.57 -0.95 -7.00
C ILE A 57 9.58 0.57 -7.13
N ASN A 58 8.47 1.16 -7.55
CA ASN A 58 8.30 2.62 -7.59
C ASN A 58 6.98 3.09 -6.97
N LEU A 59 6.18 2.17 -6.45
CA LEU A 59 4.94 2.46 -5.75
C LEU A 59 4.79 1.52 -4.56
N ASN A 60 4.43 2.09 -3.41
CA ASN A 60 4.01 1.35 -2.25
C ASN A 60 2.72 1.95 -1.67
N ILE A 61 1.72 1.10 -1.45
CA ILE A 61 0.45 1.49 -0.82
C ILE A 61 0.25 0.62 0.41
N ALA A 62 0.02 1.26 1.55
CA ALA A 62 -0.27 0.62 2.81
C ALA A 62 -1.57 1.14 3.43
N MET A 63 -2.26 0.25 4.14
CA MET A 63 -3.37 0.61 5.01
C MET A 63 -3.13 0.01 6.39
N ARG A 64 -3.30 0.81 7.44
CA ARG A 64 -3.18 0.35 8.83
C ARG A 64 -4.27 0.94 9.70
N HIS A 65 -4.85 0.09 10.53
CA HIS A 65 -5.78 0.54 11.56
C HIS A 65 -5.05 1.01 12.83
N HIS A 66 -5.36 2.22 13.26
CA HIS A 66 -4.92 2.79 14.53
C HIS A 66 -6.06 2.68 15.56
N SER A 67 -5.93 1.75 16.51
CA SER A 67 -6.98 1.42 17.48
C SER A 67 -7.37 2.56 18.41
N THR A 68 -6.42 3.41 18.81
CA THR A 68 -6.69 4.53 19.72
C THR A 68 -7.48 5.65 19.05
N GLU A 69 -7.32 5.81 17.73
CA GLU A 69 -8.01 6.88 16.98
C GLU A 69 -9.26 6.38 16.26
N ASP A 70 -9.49 5.07 16.26
CA ASP A 70 -10.52 4.38 15.48
C ASP A 70 -10.50 4.83 14.00
N ARG A 71 -9.31 4.77 13.40
CA ARG A 71 -9.07 5.19 12.01
C ARG A 71 -8.22 4.18 11.28
N THR A 72 -8.57 3.90 10.03
CA THR A 72 -7.71 3.21 9.09
C THR A 72 -7.00 4.23 8.21
N TYR A 73 -5.69 4.36 8.40
CA TYR A 73 -4.82 5.20 7.60
C TYR A 73 -4.55 4.55 6.25
N VAL A 74 -4.43 5.38 5.21
CA VAL A 74 -4.02 4.99 3.86
C VAL A 74 -2.82 5.84 3.48
N THR A 75 -1.71 5.17 3.20
CA THR A 75 -0.44 5.79 2.82
C THR A 75 -0.04 5.26 1.46
N ALA A 76 0.21 6.17 0.51
CA ALA A 76 0.76 5.84 -0.80
C ALA A 76 2.04 6.65 -0.98
N ALA A 77 3.13 5.99 -1.33
CA ALA A 77 4.43 6.62 -1.51
C ALA A 77 5.12 6.09 -2.76
N SER A 78 5.98 6.95 -3.31
CA SER A 78 6.93 6.59 -4.36
C SER A 78 8.34 7.00 -3.91
N PRO A 79 9.34 6.10 -3.98
CA PRO A 79 9.24 4.70 -4.40
C PRO A 79 8.76 3.74 -3.30
N ILE A 80 9.05 4.04 -2.03
CA ILE A 80 8.70 3.21 -0.87
C ILE A 80 8.38 4.08 0.35
N ILE A 81 7.53 3.59 1.25
CA ILE A 81 7.29 4.25 2.54
C ILE A 81 8.49 3.98 3.46
N THR A 82 9.18 5.04 3.89
CA THR A 82 10.36 4.95 4.77
C THR A 82 10.07 5.31 6.23
N CYS A 83 8.86 5.75 6.54
CA CYS A 83 8.41 6.05 7.89
C CYS A 83 7.54 4.92 8.46
N GLU A 84 7.39 4.87 9.77
CA GLU A 84 6.41 3.99 10.39
C GLU A 84 5.00 4.41 9.96
N TYR A 85 4.15 3.41 9.70
CA TYR A 85 2.77 3.60 9.27
C TYR A 85 1.86 2.57 9.91
#